data_AF-A0A9D8TR45-F1
#
_entry.id   AF-A0A9D8TR45-F1
#
_cell.length_a   1.000
_cell.length_b   1.000
_cell.length_c   1.000
_cell.angle_alpha   90.00
_cell.angle_beta   90.00
_cell.angle_gamma   90.00
#
_symmetry.space_group_name_H-M   'P 1'
#
loop_
_entity.id
_entity.type
_entity.pdbx_description
1 polymer ?
#
loop_
_entity_poly.entity_id
_entity_poly.type
_entity_poly.pdbx_seq_one_letter_code
_entity_poly.pdbx_strand_id
1 'polypeptide(L)'
;MKRQVVNLRTADFFKRHGQRLHVPLMLTVASLIIGSVTGAVCAFFELLPNLLNGVRTERLQSLLNDEADSVTVAVIAFIISFVMIVPAIYLTKKYAPEAGGSGIPEIEGAMVDLRPVRYKRVLPIKFFGGILSLSSGMVLGREGPSIQIGGNLGAAVCDFLRIRKEDFY
;
A
#
# COMPACT_ATOMS: atom_id res chain seq x y z
N MET A 1 23.37 -39.18 38.32
CA MET A 1 22.64 -39.36 37.05
C MET A 1 21.60 -38.24 36.93
N LYS A 2 21.60 -37.45 35.84
CA LYS A 2 20.81 -36.21 35.55
C LYS A 2 21.54 -34.87 35.78
N ARG A 3 22.38 -34.45 34.82
CA ARG A 3 22.72 -33.04 34.55
C ARG A 3 23.53 -32.95 33.24
N GLN A 4 22.92 -33.29 32.09
CA GLN A 4 23.65 -33.19 30.82
C GLN A 4 22.80 -32.97 29.55
N VAL A 5 21.54 -32.53 29.65
CA VAL A 5 20.62 -32.52 28.47
C VAL A 5 20.15 -31.13 28.00
N VAL A 6 20.62 -30.02 28.58
CA VAL A 6 20.02 -28.69 28.28
C VAL A 6 20.88 -27.78 27.38
N ASN A 7 22.16 -28.09 27.14
CA ASN A 7 23.09 -27.14 26.50
C ASN A 7 23.43 -27.38 25.03
N LEU A 8 22.66 -28.21 24.30
CA LEU A 8 22.95 -28.52 22.89
C LEU A 8 21.98 -27.89 21.87
N ARG A 9 20.91 -27.20 22.28
CA ARG A 9 19.93 -26.65 21.32
C ARG A 9 20.24 -25.23 20.82
N THR A 10 20.89 -24.38 21.62
CA THR A 10 21.05 -22.96 21.27
C THR A 10 22.24 -22.71 20.34
N ALA A 11 23.34 -23.46 20.54
CA ALA A 11 24.51 -23.38 19.66
C ALA A 11 24.21 -23.95 18.26
N ASP A 12 23.45 -25.03 18.18
CA ASP A 12 23.03 -25.64 16.90
C ASP A 12 22.01 -24.78 16.15
N PHE A 13 21.17 -24.00 16.84
CA PHE A 13 20.25 -23.05 16.22
C PHE A 13 20.99 -21.92 15.50
N PHE A 14 22.02 -21.34 16.14
CA PHE A 14 22.90 -20.33 15.53
C PHE A 14 23.81 -20.91 14.45
N LYS A 15 24.30 -22.14 14.61
CA LYS A 15 25.16 -22.81 13.63
C LYS A 15 24.40 -23.27 12.38
N ARG A 16 23.10 -23.60 12.48
CA ARG A 16 22.21 -23.90 11.34
C ARG A 16 21.73 -22.66 10.58
N HIS A 17 21.58 -21.51 11.25
CA HIS A 17 21.17 -20.25 10.61
C HIS A 17 22.34 -19.35 10.19
N GLY A 18 23.54 -19.58 10.74
CA GLY A 18 24.74 -18.78 10.45
C GLY A 18 25.41 -19.04 9.09
N GLN A 19 24.95 -20.04 8.32
CA GLN A 19 25.57 -20.43 7.04
C GLN A 19 24.73 -20.09 5.79
N ARG A 20 23.59 -19.40 5.90
CA ARG A 20 22.75 -19.01 4.75
C ARG A 20 22.64 -17.50 4.52
N LEU A 21 23.68 -16.74 4.88
CA LEU A 21 23.73 -15.30 4.62
C LEU A 21 24.30 -14.95 3.24
N HIS A 22 24.41 -15.92 2.33
CA HIS A 22 24.67 -15.62 0.92
C HIS A 22 23.34 -15.27 0.26
N VAL A 23 22.81 -14.08 0.57
CA VAL A 23 21.71 -13.52 -0.22
C VAL A 23 22.26 -13.34 -1.64
N PRO A 24 21.68 -13.99 -2.66
CA PRO A 24 22.15 -13.84 -4.02
C PRO A 24 22.12 -12.36 -4.39
N LEU A 25 23.20 -11.87 -5.01
CA LEU A 25 23.35 -10.46 -5.42
C LEU A 25 22.11 -9.94 -6.17
N MET A 26 21.48 -10.82 -6.95
CA MET A 26 20.23 -10.54 -7.67
C MET A 26 19.08 -10.12 -6.75
N LEU A 27 18.92 -10.72 -5.56
CA LEU A 27 17.90 -10.32 -4.59
C LEU A 27 18.23 -8.98 -3.93
N THR A 28 19.51 -8.66 -3.72
CA THR A 28 19.94 -7.35 -3.21
C THR A 28 19.66 -6.24 -4.22
N VAL A 29 19.96 -6.48 -5.50
CA VAL A 29 19.64 -5.53 -6.57
C VAL A 29 18.13 -5.40 -6.74
N ALA A 30 17.38 -6.51 -6.68
CA ALA A 30 15.92 -6.49 -6.78
C ALA A 30 15.29 -5.70 -5.62
N SER A 31 15.73 -5.89 -4.38
CA SER A 31 15.19 -5.15 -3.23
C SER A 31 15.47 -3.66 -3.30
N LEU A 32 16.64 -3.26 -3.82
CA LEU A 32 16.96 -1.85 -4.10
C LEU A 32 15.98 -1.26 -5.12
N ILE A 33 15.75 -1.96 -6.24
CA ILE A 33 14.79 -1.52 -7.28
C ILE A 33 13.38 -1.42 -6.71
N ILE A 34 12.93 -2.45 -5.99
CA ILE A 34 11.59 -2.48 -5.37
C ILE A 34 11.42 -1.31 -4.39
N GLY A 35 12.42 -1.05 -3.55
CA GLY A 35 12.41 0.06 -2.60
C GLY A 35 12.32 1.42 -3.29
N SER A 36 13.15 1.65 -4.32
CA SER A 36 13.12 2.91 -5.09
C SER A 36 11.79 3.13 -5.81
N VAL A 37 11.26 2.10 -6.49
CA VAL A 37 9.99 2.19 -7.21
C VAL A 37 8.83 2.40 -6.24
N THR A 38 8.79 1.63 -5.14
CA THR A 38 7.75 1.77 -4.12
C THR A 38 7.80 3.16 -3.47
N GLY A 39 8.99 3.64 -3.10
CA GLY A 39 9.16 4.96 -2.51
C GLY A 39 8.68 6.08 -3.44
N ALA A 40 9.03 6.02 -4.73
CA ALA A 40 8.56 6.98 -5.71
C ALA A 40 7.03 6.95 -5.85
N VAL A 41 6.43 5.77 -6.03
CA VAL A 41 4.97 5.62 -6.20
C VAL A 41 4.22 6.06 -4.94
N CYS A 42 4.69 5.68 -3.74
CA CYS A 42 4.08 6.10 -2.48
C CYS A 42 4.19 7.61 -2.26
N ALA A 43 5.33 8.23 -2.61
CA ALA A 43 5.47 9.68 -2.54
C ALA A 43 4.43 10.38 -3.44
N PHE A 44 4.21 9.89 -4.66
CA PHE A 44 3.13 10.40 -5.53
C PHE A 44 1.74 10.16 -4.93
N PHE A 45 1.50 8.97 -4.38
CA PHE A 45 0.23 8.61 -3.75
C PHE A 45 -0.11 9.51 -2.54
N GLU A 46 0.90 9.97 -1.81
CA GLU A 46 0.70 10.86 -0.65
C GLU A 46 0.61 12.33 -1.04
N LEU A 47 1.39 12.75 -2.03
CA LEU A 47 1.45 14.14 -2.48
C LEU A 47 0.16 14.57 -3.19
N LEU A 48 -0.40 13.73 -4.06
CA LEU A 48 -1.60 14.08 -4.83
C LEU A 48 -2.81 14.41 -3.94
N PRO A 49 -3.21 13.56 -2.97
CA PRO A 49 -4.33 13.86 -2.09
C PRO A 49 -4.09 15.06 -1.19
N ASN A 50 -2.84 15.31 -0.79
CA ASN A 50 -2.48 16.52 -0.05
C ASN A 50 -2.75 17.78 -0.87
N LEU A 51 -2.30 17.81 -2.13
CA LEU A 51 -2.54 18.94 -3.03
C LEU A 51 -4.03 19.12 -3.31
N LEU A 52 -4.75 18.04 -3.63
CA LEU A 52 -6.18 18.09 -3.94
C LEU A 52 -7.01 18.56 -2.74
N ASN A 53 -6.71 18.07 -1.54
CA ASN A 53 -7.35 18.53 -0.32
C ASN A 53 -7.04 20.00 -0.04
N GLY A 54 -5.78 20.43 -0.22
CA GLY A 54 -5.36 21.82 -0.02
C GLY A 54 -6.10 22.80 -0.94
N VAL A 55 -6.14 22.48 -2.25
CA VAL A 55 -6.89 23.27 -3.24
C VAL A 55 -8.38 23.30 -2.88
N ARG A 56 -8.97 22.16 -2.50
CA ARG A 56 -10.39 22.10 -2.09
C ARG A 56 -10.67 22.98 -0.88
N THR A 57 -9.84 22.92 0.16
CA THR A 57 -10.04 23.73 1.37
C THR A 57 -9.88 25.22 1.09
N GLU A 58 -8.89 25.60 0.28
CA GLU A 58 -8.68 27.00 -0.11
C GLU A 58 -9.88 27.55 -0.88
N ARG A 59 -10.41 26.77 -1.84
CA ARG A 59 -11.58 27.15 -2.64
C ARG A 59 -12.88 27.22 -1.84
N LEU A 60 -13.08 26.31 -0.88
CA LEU A 60 -14.25 26.38 0.00
C LEU A 60 -14.15 27.58 0.95
N GLN A 61 -12.96 27.88 1.45
CA GLN A 61 -12.73 29.04 2.32
C GLN A 61 -12.91 30.37 1.57
N SER A 62 -12.48 30.47 0.31
CA SER A 62 -12.72 31.68 -0.49
C SER A 62 -14.21 31.96 -0.67
N LEU A 63 -15.03 30.92 -0.88
CA LEU A 63 -16.49 31.07 -0.99
C LEU A 63 -17.12 31.57 0.31
N LEU A 64 -16.63 31.13 1.48
CA LEU A 64 -17.10 31.63 2.77
C LEU A 64 -16.73 33.09 3.00
N ASN A 65 -15.56 33.51 2.51
CA ASN A 65 -15.10 34.90 2.64
C ASN A 65 -15.87 35.87 1.73
N ASP A 66 -16.41 35.39 0.60
CA ASP A 66 -17.26 36.15 -0.32
C ASP A 66 -18.73 36.28 0.16
N GLU A 67 -18.97 36.12 1.47
CA GLU A 67 -20.28 36.13 2.13
C GLU A 67 -21.30 35.10 1.62
N ALA A 68 -20.84 33.99 1.02
CA ALA A 68 -21.73 32.89 0.70
C ALA A 68 -22.31 32.27 1.98
N ASP A 69 -23.59 31.87 1.93
CA ASP A 69 -24.24 31.20 3.04
C ASP A 69 -23.49 29.91 3.40
N SER A 70 -23.24 29.71 4.69
CA SER A 70 -22.49 28.57 5.22
C SER A 70 -23.13 27.23 4.82
N VAL A 71 -24.47 27.19 4.71
CA VAL A 71 -25.19 25.99 4.26
C VAL A 71 -24.85 25.68 2.81
N THR A 72 -24.77 26.68 1.94
CA THR A 72 -24.46 26.50 0.52
C THR A 72 -23.04 25.96 0.34
N VAL A 73 -22.06 26.51 1.07
CA VAL A 73 -20.68 26.00 1.02
C VAL A 73 -20.60 24.56 1.54
N ALA A 74 -21.32 24.24 2.62
CA ALA A 74 -21.38 22.86 3.13
C ALA A 74 -21.98 21.89 2.11
N VAL A 75 -23.05 22.28 1.40
CA VAL A 75 -23.66 21.47 0.33
C VAL A 75 -22.67 21.27 -0.82
N ILE A 76 -21.95 22.31 -1.24
CA ILE A 76 -20.92 22.19 -2.29
C ILE A 76 -19.80 21.24 -1.85
N ALA A 77 -19.29 21.39 -0.62
CA ALA A 77 -18.25 20.52 -0.07
C ALA A 77 -18.70 19.05 -0.02
N PHE A 78 -19.97 18.81 0.35
CA PHE A 78 -20.58 17.48 0.35
C PHE A 78 -20.66 16.90 -1.07
N ILE A 79 -21.16 17.66 -2.05
CA ILE A 79 -21.28 17.22 -3.44
C ILE A 79 -19.90 16.87 -4.03
N ILE A 80 -18.89 17.71 -3.81
CA ILE A 80 -17.52 17.45 -4.28
C ILE A 80 -17.02 16.12 -3.69
N SER A 81 -17.16 15.95 -2.37
CA SER A 81 -16.72 14.73 -1.69
C SER A 81 -17.46 13.49 -2.20
N PHE A 82 -18.77 13.61 -2.44
CA PHE A 82 -19.61 12.55 -3.00
C PHE A 82 -19.16 12.14 -4.42
N VAL A 83 -18.90 13.12 -5.28
CA VAL A 83 -18.42 12.89 -6.67
C VAL A 83 -17.06 12.20 -6.70
N MET A 84 -16.22 12.40 -5.68
CA MET A 84 -14.91 11.74 -5.60
C MET A 84 -15.04 10.31 -5.03
N ILE A 85 -15.81 10.11 -3.96
CA ILE A 85 -15.86 8.82 -3.26
C ILE A 85 -16.67 7.76 -4.03
N VAL A 86 -17.74 8.16 -4.74
CA VAL A 86 -18.60 7.20 -5.45
C VAL A 86 -17.84 6.44 -6.54
N PRO A 87 -17.08 7.09 -7.44
CA PRO A 87 -16.23 6.40 -8.40
C PRO A 87 -15.16 5.55 -7.70
N ALA A 88 -14.56 6.01 -6.61
CA ALA A 88 -13.55 5.25 -5.88
C ALA A 88 -14.10 3.91 -5.36
N ILE A 89 -15.28 3.95 -4.73
CA ILE A 89 -15.99 2.76 -4.25
C ILE A 89 -16.39 1.86 -5.42
N TYR A 90 -16.96 2.44 -6.47
CA TYR A 90 -17.39 1.68 -7.65
C TYR A 90 -16.23 0.95 -8.32
N LEU A 91 -15.12 1.66 -8.59
CA LEU A 91 -13.93 1.10 -9.20
C LEU A 91 -13.35 -0.03 -8.35
N THR A 92 -13.27 0.17 -7.05
CA THR A 92 -12.78 -0.85 -6.11
C THR A 92 -13.69 -2.08 -6.13
N LYS A 93 -15.01 -1.92 -5.94
CA LYS A 93 -15.94 -3.05 -5.91
C LYS A 93 -16.03 -3.80 -7.23
N LYS A 94 -15.96 -3.09 -8.37
CA LYS A 94 -16.11 -3.70 -9.69
C LYS A 94 -14.81 -4.35 -10.17
N TYR A 95 -13.69 -3.68 -9.96
CA TYR A 95 -12.43 -4.04 -10.59
C TYR A 95 -11.36 -4.56 -9.64
N ALA A 96 -11.40 -4.37 -8.33
CA ALA A 96 -10.45 -5.03 -7.43
C ALA A 96 -11.00 -5.04 -6.00
N PRO A 97 -11.91 -5.98 -5.67
CA PRO A 97 -12.49 -6.04 -4.32
C PRO A 97 -11.42 -6.16 -3.21
N GLU A 98 -10.31 -6.86 -3.50
CA GLU A 98 -9.14 -6.98 -2.62
C GLU A 98 -8.38 -5.66 -2.40
N ALA A 99 -8.58 -4.65 -3.24
CA ALA A 99 -8.02 -3.32 -3.04
C ALA A 99 -8.82 -2.50 -2.01
N GLY A 100 -9.93 -3.02 -1.50
CA GLY A 100 -10.72 -2.37 -0.45
C GLY A 100 -10.02 -2.32 0.91
N GLY A 101 -10.34 -1.31 1.72
CA GLY A 101 -9.87 -1.20 3.10
C GLY A 101 -8.35 -1.04 3.24
N SER A 102 -7.78 -1.57 4.32
CA SER A 102 -6.35 -1.44 4.63
C SER A 102 -5.47 -2.10 3.57
N GLY A 103 -5.73 -3.37 3.23
CA GLY A 103 -4.86 -4.15 2.35
C GLY A 103 -3.70 -4.84 3.07
N ILE A 104 -3.43 -4.53 4.34
CA ILE A 104 -2.48 -5.28 5.18
C ILE A 104 -2.82 -6.77 5.22
N PRO A 105 -4.08 -7.20 5.49
CA PRO A 105 -4.41 -8.63 5.50
C PRO A 105 -4.23 -9.33 4.15
N GLU A 106 -4.28 -8.57 3.04
CA GLU A 106 -4.03 -9.11 1.70
C GLU A 106 -2.56 -9.43 1.50
N ILE A 107 -1.67 -8.54 1.96
CA ILE A 107 -0.22 -8.74 1.90
C ILE A 107 0.23 -9.80 2.92
N GLU A 108 -0.28 -9.77 4.14
CA GLU A 108 -0.04 -10.80 5.14
C GLU A 108 -0.48 -12.18 4.63
N GLY A 109 -1.68 -12.27 4.07
CA GLY A 109 -2.17 -13.49 3.45
C GLY A 109 -1.31 -13.94 2.26
N ALA A 110 -0.79 -13.02 1.47
CA ALA A 110 0.11 -13.35 0.36
C ALA A 110 1.47 -13.89 0.83
N MET A 111 2.03 -13.37 1.93
CA MET A 111 3.30 -13.85 2.49
C MET A 111 3.23 -15.30 2.98
N VAL A 112 2.04 -15.77 3.36
CA VAL A 112 1.79 -17.16 3.78
C VAL A 112 1.03 -17.97 2.71
N ASP A 113 1.02 -17.51 1.46
CA ASP A 113 0.38 -18.17 0.31
C ASP A 113 -1.14 -18.44 0.46
N LEU A 114 -1.81 -17.73 1.35
CA LEU A 114 -3.27 -17.81 1.55
C LEU A 114 -4.06 -16.89 0.61
N ARG A 115 -3.42 -15.85 0.06
CA ARG A 115 -4.07 -14.89 -0.83
C ARG A 115 -3.23 -14.57 -2.08
N PRO A 116 -3.85 -14.48 -3.27
CA PRO A 116 -3.11 -14.21 -4.50
C PRO A 116 -2.75 -12.73 -4.64
N VAL A 117 -1.55 -12.45 -5.14
CA VAL A 117 -1.11 -11.08 -5.47
C VAL A 117 -1.45 -10.77 -6.93
N ARG A 118 -2.49 -9.94 -7.13
CA ARG A 118 -2.99 -9.57 -8.47
C ARG A 118 -2.55 -8.17 -8.87
N TYR A 119 -1.24 -7.91 -8.89
CA TYR A 119 -0.67 -6.56 -9.04
C TYR A 119 -1.21 -5.77 -10.24
N LYS A 120 -1.42 -6.42 -11.40
CA LYS A 120 -1.95 -5.77 -12.62
C LYS A 120 -3.32 -5.12 -12.40
N ARG A 121 -4.12 -5.71 -11.51
CA ARG A 121 -5.49 -5.28 -11.20
C ARG A 121 -5.51 -4.39 -9.96
N VAL A 122 -4.75 -4.75 -8.93
CA VAL A 122 -4.76 -4.07 -7.63
C VAL A 122 -4.05 -2.72 -7.68
N LEU A 123 -2.87 -2.63 -8.32
CA LEU A 123 -2.10 -1.38 -8.34
C LEU A 123 -2.88 -0.18 -8.88
N PRO A 124 -3.44 -0.21 -10.11
CA PRO A 124 -4.16 0.94 -10.63
C PRO A 124 -5.38 1.28 -9.78
N ILE A 125 -6.15 0.28 -9.35
CA ILE A 125 -7.39 0.51 -8.59
C ILE A 125 -7.10 1.05 -7.19
N LYS A 126 -6.10 0.51 -6.49
CA LYS A 126 -5.70 0.97 -5.16
C LYS A 126 -5.13 2.38 -5.21
N PHE A 127 -4.30 2.67 -6.21
CA PHE A 127 -3.69 3.99 -6.38
C PHE A 127 -4.74 5.07 -6.67
N PHE A 128 -5.52 4.91 -7.76
CA PHE A 128 -6.51 5.93 -8.13
C PHE A 128 -7.71 5.97 -7.18
N GLY A 129 -8.20 4.81 -6.74
CA GLY A 129 -9.28 4.73 -5.76
C GLY A 129 -8.87 5.30 -4.40
N GLY A 130 -7.63 5.08 -3.98
CA GLY A 130 -7.06 5.67 -2.77
C GLY A 130 -6.89 7.18 -2.89
N ILE A 131 -6.41 7.71 -4.03
CA ILE A 131 -6.32 9.15 -4.27
C ILE A 131 -7.69 9.80 -4.17
N LEU A 132 -8.69 9.27 -4.87
CA LEU A 132 -10.05 9.80 -4.84
C LEU A 132 -10.66 9.76 -3.43
N SER A 133 -10.47 8.65 -2.71
CA SER A 133 -11.00 8.48 -1.36
C SER A 133 -10.34 9.43 -0.36
N LEU A 134 -9.01 9.53 -0.36
CA LEU A 134 -8.26 10.44 0.53
C LEU A 134 -8.53 11.92 0.21
N SER A 135 -8.69 12.25 -1.06
CA SER A 135 -8.97 13.62 -1.51
C SER A 135 -10.44 14.04 -1.30
N SER A 136 -11.33 13.07 -1.07
CA SER A 136 -12.72 13.36 -0.69
C SER A 136 -12.86 13.77 0.78
N GLY A 137 -11.77 13.80 1.56
CA GLY A 137 -11.79 14.17 2.97
C GLY A 137 -12.27 13.07 3.91
N MET A 138 -12.30 11.82 3.45
CA MET A 138 -12.61 10.68 4.30
C MET A 138 -11.52 10.47 5.35
N VAL A 139 -11.92 10.03 6.54
CA VAL A 139 -11.01 9.70 7.63
C VAL A 139 -10.41 8.31 7.39
N LEU A 140 -9.40 8.28 6.52
CA LEU A 140 -8.68 7.06 6.14
C LEU A 140 -7.17 7.28 6.29
N GLY A 141 -6.47 6.22 6.71
CA GLY A 141 -5.01 6.20 6.73
C GLY A 141 -4.40 5.90 5.37
N ARG A 142 -3.13 6.28 5.21
CA ARG A 142 -2.32 6.01 4.00
C ARG A 142 -1.46 4.76 4.13
N GLU A 143 -1.20 4.34 5.37
CA GLU A 143 -0.36 3.19 5.70
C GLU A 143 -0.78 1.92 4.97
N GLY A 144 -2.06 1.56 5.07
CA GLY A 144 -2.60 0.36 4.43
C GLY A 144 -2.41 0.38 2.90
N PRO A 145 -2.91 1.42 2.20
CA PRO A 145 -2.67 1.59 0.78
C PRO A 145 -1.20 1.52 0.37
N SER A 146 -0.30 2.22 1.07
CA SER A 146 1.15 2.21 0.78
C SER A 146 1.76 0.81 0.91
N ILE A 147 1.38 0.05 1.94
CA ILE A 147 1.83 -1.34 2.13
C ILE A 147 1.32 -2.24 0.99
N GLN A 148 0.04 -2.14 0.63
CA GLN A 148 -0.53 -2.97 -0.43
C GLN A 148 0.05 -2.62 -1.81
N ILE A 149 0.29 -1.34 -2.09
CA ILE A 149 0.97 -0.88 -3.30
C ILE A 149 2.39 -1.44 -3.34
N GLY A 150 3.17 -1.31 -2.26
CA GLY A 150 4.53 -1.82 -2.18
C GLY A 150 4.63 -3.33 -2.38
N GLY A 151 3.76 -4.10 -1.72
CA GLY A 151 3.73 -5.56 -1.90
C GLY A 151 3.40 -5.99 -3.33
N ASN A 152 2.47 -5.30 -3.99
CA ASN A 152 2.13 -5.59 -5.38
C ASN A 152 3.21 -5.11 -6.37
N LEU A 153 3.90 -4.01 -6.11
CA LEU A 153 5.06 -3.58 -6.90
C LEU A 153 6.22 -4.55 -6.75
N GLY A 154 6.46 -5.06 -5.54
CA GLY A 154 7.44 -6.12 -5.29
C GLY A 154 7.17 -7.35 -6.16
N ALA A 155 5.93 -7.84 -6.15
CA ALA A 155 5.53 -8.94 -7.03
C ALA A 155 5.69 -8.62 -8.52
N ALA A 156 5.34 -7.40 -8.95
CA ALA A 156 5.49 -6.98 -10.35
C ALA A 156 6.96 -6.96 -10.80
N VAL A 157 7.87 -6.48 -9.95
CA VAL A 157 9.31 -6.46 -10.23
C VAL A 157 9.89 -7.88 -10.25
N CYS A 158 9.49 -8.74 -9.29
CA CYS A 158 9.91 -10.14 -9.28
C CYS A 158 9.46 -10.88 -10.55
N ASP A 159 8.20 -10.69 -10.97
CA ASP A 159 7.67 -11.24 -12.23
C ASP A 159 8.46 -10.73 -13.45
N PHE A 160 8.79 -9.44 -13.48
CA PHE A 160 9.55 -8.82 -14.56
C PHE A 160 10.98 -9.37 -14.65
N LEU A 161 11.64 -9.55 -13.51
CA LEU A 161 12.99 -10.11 -13.40
C LEU A 161 13.01 -11.65 -13.45
N ARG A 162 11.84 -12.30 -13.53
CA ARG A 162 11.66 -13.77 -13.52
C ARG A 162 12.32 -14.45 -12.31
N ILE A 163 12.29 -13.79 -11.14
CA ILE A 163 12.76 -14.36 -9.87
C ILE A 163 11.79 -15.47 -9.45
N ARG A 164 12.28 -16.69 -9.26
CA ARG A 164 11.47 -17.83 -8.85
C ARG A 164 11.49 -17.98 -7.33
N LYS A 165 10.47 -18.66 -6.79
CA LYS A 165 10.42 -18.96 -5.35
C LYS A 165 11.62 -19.77 -4.84
N GLU A 166 12.26 -20.53 -5.73
CA GLU A 166 13.48 -21.29 -5.43
C GLU A 166 14.68 -20.39 -5.10
N ASP A 167 14.70 -19.14 -5.58
CA ASP A 167 15.81 -18.21 -5.38
C ASP A 167 15.87 -17.67 -3.93
N PHE A 168 14.82 -17.92 -3.13
CA PHE A 168 14.72 -17.48 -1.73
C PHE A 168 15.19 -18.53 -0.70
N TYR A 169 15.55 -19.76 -1.10
CA TYR A 169 15.85 -20.89 -0.21
C TYR A 169 17.24 -21.50 -0.41
#